data_AF-A0A924W2I0-F1
#
_entry.id   AF-A0A924W2I0-F1
#
_cell.length_a   1.000
_cell.length_b   1.000
_cell.length_c   1.000
_cell.angle_alpha   90.00
_cell.angle_beta   90.00
_cell.angle_gamma   90.00
#
_symmetry.space_group_name_H-M   'P 1'
#
loop_
_entity.id
_entity.type
_entity.pdbx_description
1 polymer ?
#
loop_
_entity_poly.entity_id
_entity_poly.type
_entity_poly.pdbx_seq_one_letter_code
_entity_poly.pdbx_strand_id
1 'polypeptide(L)'
;MGAFFASLFDEIGARRRRLRQSLGDRGQGVAEFLVMGGLLVGSLGLFVRDWMPAAAPWGFALPFVFVAGYFLIDARRQISMARGAAPEKAASGYDWITLLWSFACALAGAAAFVIAWSAEPPTPVDPNDWTPPEDAVAVDIWP
;
A
#
# COMPACT_ATOMS: atom_id res chain seq x y z
N MET A 1 19.33 -16.51 -5.56
CA MET A 1 18.08 -15.79 -5.88
C MET A 1 17.08 -16.65 -6.65
N GLY A 2 17.46 -17.35 -7.73
CA GLY A 2 16.50 -18.17 -8.51
C GLY A 2 15.67 -19.17 -7.69
N ALA A 3 16.31 -19.92 -6.79
CA ALA A 3 15.62 -20.88 -5.91
C ALA A 3 14.62 -20.23 -4.94
N PHE A 4 14.91 -19.01 -4.46
CA PHE A 4 14.00 -18.25 -3.59
C PHE A 4 12.73 -17.87 -4.34
N PHE A 5 12.87 -17.30 -5.55
CA PHE A 5 11.71 -16.89 -6.35
C PHE A 5 10.88 -18.08 -6.82
N ALA A 6 11.50 -19.20 -7.20
CA ALA A 6 10.78 -20.42 -7.54
C ALA A 6 9.91 -20.90 -6.36
N SER A 7 10.50 -21.00 -5.16
CA SER A 7 9.79 -21.35 -3.92
C SER A 7 8.67 -20.36 -3.58
N LEU A 8 8.91 -19.05 -3.77
CA LEU A 8 7.93 -18.01 -3.55
C LEU A 8 6.71 -18.17 -4.47
N PHE A 9 6.92 -18.39 -5.77
CA PHE A 9 5.83 -18.54 -6.74
C PHE A 9 5.04 -19.85 -6.53
N ASP A 10 5.73 -20.94 -6.21
CA ASP A 10 5.07 -22.20 -5.83
C ASP A 10 4.22 -22.02 -4.57
N GLU A 11 4.76 -21.30 -3.58
CA GLU A 11 4.06 -21.01 -2.34
C GLU A 11 2.83 -20.11 -2.54
N ILE A 12 2.91 -19.11 -3.43
CA ILE A 12 1.75 -18.29 -3.81
C ILE A 12 0.61 -19.19 -4.30
N GLY A 13 0.92 -20.11 -5.22
CA GLY A 13 -0.06 -21.03 -5.78
C GLY A 13 -0.60 -22.03 -4.74
N ALA A 14 0.25 -22.51 -3.84
CA ALA A 14 -0.14 -23.44 -2.78
C ALA A 14 -1.02 -22.75 -1.73
N ARG A 15 -0.64 -21.55 -1.28
CA ARG A 15 -1.42 -20.73 -0.34
C ARG A 15 -2.80 -20.42 -0.90
N ARG A 16 -2.88 -20.04 -2.18
CA ARG A 16 -4.17 -19.77 -2.83
C ARG A 16 -5.12 -20.98 -2.74
N ARG A 17 -4.60 -22.19 -2.97
CA ARG A 17 -5.40 -23.43 -2.85
C ARG A 17 -5.83 -23.70 -1.41
N ARG A 18 -4.94 -23.49 -0.43
CA ARG A 18 -5.26 -23.65 1.00
C ARG A 18 -6.30 -22.64 1.47
N LEU A 19 -6.18 -21.37 1.05
CA LEU A 19 -7.18 -20.34 1.33
C LEU A 19 -8.52 -20.65 0.67
N ARG A 20 -8.51 -21.20 -0.55
CA ARG A 20 -9.74 -21.69 -1.21
C ARG A 20 -10.43 -22.76 -0.38
N GLN A 21 -9.66 -23.69 0.19
CA GLN A 21 -10.20 -24.75 1.03
C GLN A 21 -10.78 -24.23 2.35
N SER A 22 -10.21 -23.16 2.93
CA SER A 22 -10.68 -22.62 4.21
C SER A 22 -11.85 -21.63 4.07
N LEU A 23 -11.85 -20.77 3.05
CA LEU A 23 -12.82 -19.69 2.85
C LEU A 23 -13.90 -20.03 1.81
N GLY A 24 -13.67 -21.07 1.00
CA GLY A 24 -14.45 -21.37 -0.20
C GLY A 24 -14.22 -20.36 -1.33
N ASP A 25 -14.73 -20.70 -2.51
CA ASP A 25 -14.52 -19.91 -3.74
C ASP A 25 -15.02 -18.46 -3.62
N ARG A 26 -16.19 -18.28 -3.00
CA ARG A 26 -16.79 -16.96 -2.81
C ARG A 26 -16.00 -16.12 -1.80
N GLY A 27 -15.60 -16.72 -0.68
CA GLY A 27 -14.85 -16.04 0.36
C GLY A 27 -13.47 -15.60 -0.12
N GLN A 28 -12.79 -16.46 -0.87
CA GLN A 28 -11.52 -16.10 -1.51
C GLN A 28 -11.69 -14.98 -2.54
N GLY A 29 -12.73 -15.03 -3.37
CA GLY A 29 -13.00 -13.96 -4.34
C GLY A 29 -13.24 -12.60 -3.67
N VAL A 30 -14.02 -12.56 -2.58
CA VAL A 30 -14.25 -11.34 -1.81
C VAL A 30 -12.95 -10.84 -1.16
N ALA A 31 -12.15 -11.73 -0.57
CA ALA A 31 -10.88 -11.35 0.04
C ALA A 31 -9.89 -10.78 -0.99
N GLU A 32 -9.72 -11.43 -2.14
CA GLU A 32 -8.87 -10.94 -3.23
C GLU A 32 -9.38 -9.59 -3.74
N PHE A 33 -10.70 -9.44 -3.91
CA PHE A 33 -11.32 -8.17 -4.33
C PHE A 33 -11.06 -7.04 -3.33
N LEU A 34 -11.25 -7.29 -2.03
CA LEU A 34 -11.03 -6.28 -0.99
C LEU A 34 -9.55 -5.86 -0.92
N VAL A 35 -8.63 -6.82 -1.03
CA VAL A 35 -7.20 -6.53 -1.00
C VAL A 35 -6.78 -5.70 -2.21
N MET A 36 -7.15 -6.16 -3.41
CA MET A 36 -6.80 -5.46 -4.65
C MET A 36 -7.51 -4.11 -4.76
N GLY A 37 -8.78 -4.05 -4.39
CA GLY A 37 -9.57 -2.83 -4.39
C GLY A 37 -9.02 -1.79 -3.43
N GLY A 38 -8.69 -2.17 -2.19
CA GLY A 38 -8.10 -1.26 -1.21
C GLY A 38 -6.73 -0.71 -1.65
N LEU A 39 -5.87 -1.57 -2.20
CA LEU A 39 -4.57 -1.15 -2.74
C LEU A 39 -4.71 -0.24 -3.97
N LEU A 40 -5.63 -0.57 -4.88
CA LEU A 40 -5.86 0.21 -6.10
C LEU A 40 -6.45 1.59 -5.77
N VAL A 41 -7.47 1.63 -4.91
CA VAL A 41 -8.10 2.88 -4.49
C VAL A 41 -7.12 3.75 -3.69
N GLY A 42 -6.33 3.16 -2.80
CA GLY A 42 -5.32 3.90 -2.02
C GLY A 42 -4.12 4.40 -2.81
N SER A 43 -3.82 3.80 -3.97
CA SER A 43 -2.68 4.20 -4.81
C SER A 43 -3.08 5.10 -5.98
N LEU A 44 -4.14 4.74 -6.71
CA LEU A 44 -4.60 5.47 -7.89
C LEU A 44 -5.72 6.47 -7.57
N GLY A 45 -6.57 6.17 -6.58
CA GLY A 45 -7.67 7.05 -6.21
C GLY A 45 -7.21 8.41 -5.68
N LEU A 46 -5.96 8.52 -5.23
CA LEU A 46 -5.36 9.79 -4.83
C LEU A 46 -5.14 10.75 -6.01
N PHE A 47 -5.11 10.27 -7.25
CA PHE A 47 -4.91 11.11 -8.43
C PHE A 47 -6.22 11.57 -9.08
N VAL A 48 -7.36 11.34 -8.41
CA VAL A 48 -8.66 11.81 -8.91
C VAL A 48 -8.76 13.33 -8.85
N ARG A 49 -8.02 13.98 -7.93
CA ARG A 49 -7.98 15.44 -7.75
C ARG A 49 -6.58 15.89 -7.34
N ASP A 50 -6.19 17.09 -7.73
CA ASP A 50 -4.80 17.57 -7.61
C ASP A 50 -4.31 17.69 -6.15
N TRP A 51 -5.19 17.94 -5.19
CA TRP A 51 -4.84 18.11 -3.78
C TRP A 51 -4.84 16.82 -2.97
N MET A 52 -5.47 15.77 -3.49
CA MET A 52 -5.62 14.49 -2.77
C MET A 52 -4.28 13.80 -2.46
N PRO A 53 -3.24 13.84 -3.33
CA PRO A 53 -1.94 13.27 -3.00
C PRO A 53 -1.24 14.02 -1.86
N ALA A 54 -1.47 15.33 -1.73
CA ALA A 54 -0.92 16.12 -0.64
C ALA A 54 -1.59 15.80 0.71
N ALA A 55 -2.88 15.44 0.70
CA ALA A 55 -3.62 15.08 1.91
C ALA A 55 -3.24 13.68 2.47
N ALA A 56 -2.91 12.72 1.61
CA ALA A 56 -2.51 11.37 2.04
C ALA A 56 -1.31 10.84 1.22
N PRO A 57 -0.12 11.45 1.33
CA PRO A 57 1.02 11.15 0.46
C PRO A 57 1.54 9.71 0.62
N TRP A 58 1.26 9.10 1.77
CA TRP A 58 1.66 7.73 2.08
C TRP A 58 0.83 6.66 1.34
N GLY A 59 -0.35 6.99 0.82
CA GLY A 59 -1.19 6.00 0.12
C GLY A 59 -0.53 5.45 -1.15
N PHE A 60 0.25 6.29 -1.85
CA PHE A 60 1.06 5.86 -3.00
C PHE A 60 2.13 4.83 -2.64
N ALA A 61 2.66 4.86 -1.41
CA ALA A 61 3.72 3.95 -0.97
C ALA A 61 3.18 2.54 -0.64
N LEU A 62 1.86 2.37 -0.47
CA LEU A 62 1.28 1.13 0.03
C LEU A 62 1.50 -0.11 -0.85
N PRO A 63 1.43 -0.05 -2.19
CA PRO A 63 1.77 -1.21 -3.03
C PRO A 63 3.21 -1.69 -2.80
N PHE A 64 4.15 -0.76 -2.59
CA PHE A 64 5.55 -1.10 -2.31
C PHE A 64 5.71 -1.73 -0.92
N VAL A 65 5.04 -1.17 0.08
CA VAL A 65 5.01 -1.74 1.44
C VAL A 65 4.42 -3.14 1.41
N PHE A 66 3.30 -3.33 0.71
CA PHE A 66 2.66 -4.63 0.54
C PHE A 66 3.65 -5.67 -0.01
N VAL A 67 4.31 -5.35 -1.14
CA VAL A 67 5.28 -6.24 -1.79
C VAL A 67 6.48 -6.51 -0.89
N ALA A 68 7.08 -5.49 -0.29
CA ALA A 68 8.23 -5.63 0.59
C ALA A 68 7.92 -6.51 1.81
N GLY A 69 6.76 -6.30 2.44
CA GLY A 69 6.30 -7.13 3.54
C GLY A 69 6.05 -8.58 3.10
N TYR A 70 5.46 -8.78 1.92
CA TYR A 70 5.25 -10.12 1.36
C TYR A 70 6.58 -10.88 1.20
N PHE A 71 7.60 -10.22 0.63
CA PHE A 71 8.93 -10.79 0.51
C PHE A 71 9.56 -11.12 1.86
N LEU A 72 9.43 -10.22 2.84
CA LEU A 72 9.98 -10.43 4.18
C LEU A 72 9.30 -11.61 4.89
N ILE A 73 7.97 -11.72 4.77
CA ILE A 73 7.20 -12.81 5.35
C ILE A 73 7.63 -14.15 4.73
N ASP A 74 7.77 -14.22 3.41
CA ASP A 74 8.21 -15.46 2.76
C ASP A 74 9.68 -15.80 3.04
N ALA A 75 10.57 -14.81 3.09
CA ALA A 75 11.96 -15.03 3.51
C ALA A 75 12.01 -15.61 4.94
N ARG A 76 11.21 -15.09 5.86
CA ARG A 76 11.09 -15.63 7.23
C ARG A 76 10.53 -17.06 7.24
N ARG A 77 9.55 -17.36 6.39
CA ARG A 77 9.03 -18.72 6.20
C ARG A 77 10.12 -19.68 5.73
N GLN A 78 10.86 -19.32 4.68
CA GLN A 78 11.94 -20.16 4.14
C GLN A 78 13.06 -20.40 5.18
N ILE A 79 13.43 -19.37 5.96
CA ILE A 79 14.39 -19.53 7.07
C ILE A 79 13.84 -20.48 8.15
N SER A 80 12.56 -20.36 8.50
CA SER A 80 11.91 -21.24 9.47
C SER A 80 11.92 -22.70 9.00
N MET A 81 11.65 -22.93 7.71
CA MET A 81 11.69 -24.27 7.11
C MET A 81 13.10 -24.84 7.09
N ALA A 82 14.10 -24.03 6.75
CA ALA A 82 15.51 -24.43 6.79
C ALA A 82 16.00 -24.79 8.20
N ARG A 83 15.37 -24.25 9.25
CA ARG A 83 15.63 -24.59 10.66
C ARG A 83 14.88 -25.84 11.14
N GLY A 84 14.20 -26.56 10.25
CA GLY A 84 13.50 -27.80 10.58
C GLY A 84 12.11 -27.62 11.22
N ALA A 85 11.46 -26.46 11.01
CA ALA A 85 10.09 -26.28 11.46
C ALA A 85 9.14 -27.28 10.79
N ALA A 86 8.12 -27.74 11.53
CA ALA A 86 7.09 -28.60 10.99
C ALA A 86 6.36 -27.91 9.83
N PRO A 87 6.32 -28.51 8.63
CA PRO A 87 5.92 -27.84 7.39
C PRO A 87 4.48 -27.33 7.44
N GLU A 88 3.56 -28.11 8.02
CA GLU A 88 2.14 -27.76 8.12
C GLU A 88 1.89 -26.59 9.07
N LYS A 89 2.56 -26.59 10.24
CA LYS A 89 2.42 -25.52 11.24
C LYS A 89 3.03 -24.22 10.74
N ALA A 90 4.18 -24.30 10.08
CA ALA A 90 4.81 -23.16 9.43
C ALA A 90 3.91 -22.60 8.33
N ALA A 91 3.38 -23.45 7.43
CA ALA A 91 2.51 -23.01 6.35
C ALA A 91 1.26 -22.29 6.88
N SER A 92 0.51 -22.89 7.81
CA SER A 92 -0.69 -22.27 8.39
C SER A 92 -0.39 -20.93 9.08
N GLY A 93 0.68 -20.85 9.86
CA GLY A 93 1.05 -19.61 10.56
C GLY A 93 1.40 -18.48 9.59
N TYR A 94 2.24 -18.76 8.59
CA TYR A 94 2.65 -17.77 7.61
C TYR A 94 1.54 -17.40 6.62
N ASP A 95 0.59 -18.31 6.35
CA ASP A 95 -0.60 -18.01 5.55
C ASP A 95 -1.46 -16.95 6.25
N TRP A 96 -1.74 -17.11 7.55
CA TRP A 96 -2.48 -16.11 8.33
C TRP A 96 -1.74 -14.78 8.44
N ILE A 97 -0.42 -14.82 8.68
CA ILE A 97 0.41 -13.60 8.71
C ILE A 97 0.31 -12.86 7.38
N THR A 98 0.41 -13.58 6.25
CA THR A 98 0.31 -12.98 4.93
C THR A 98 -1.08 -12.40 4.68
N LEU A 99 -2.14 -13.12 5.08
CA LEU A 99 -3.51 -12.67 4.93
C LEU A 99 -3.74 -11.37 5.73
N LEU A 100 -3.36 -11.35 7.01
CA LEU A 100 -3.48 -10.20 7.89
C LEU A 100 -2.68 -9.00 7.37
N TRP A 101 -1.45 -9.24 6.91
CA TRP A 101 -0.63 -8.20 6.26
C TRP A 101 -1.33 -7.62 5.03
N SER A 102 -1.89 -8.49 4.19
CA SER A 102 -2.58 -8.07 2.96
C SER A 102 -3.80 -7.22 3.27
N PHE A 103 -4.62 -7.63 4.24
CA PHE A 103 -5.77 -6.85 4.68
C PHE A 103 -5.36 -5.54 5.36
N ALA A 104 -4.29 -5.53 6.17
CA ALA A 104 -3.79 -4.32 6.80
C ALA A 104 -3.35 -3.28 5.75
N CYS A 105 -2.60 -3.70 4.72
CA CYS A 105 -2.22 -2.80 3.62
C CYS A 105 -3.43 -2.30 2.82
N ALA A 106 -4.40 -3.17 2.56
CA ALA A 106 -5.62 -2.80 1.84
C ALA A 106 -6.48 -1.80 2.62
N LEU A 107 -6.63 -2.02 3.93
CA LEU A 107 -7.36 -1.14 4.83
C LEU A 107 -6.66 0.21 4.98
N ALA A 108 -5.33 0.21 5.08
CA ALA A 108 -4.53 1.42 5.03
C ALA A 108 -4.74 2.16 3.69
N GLY A 109 -4.84 1.45 2.56
CA GLY A 109 -5.11 2.05 1.25
C GLY A 109 -6.48 2.70 1.18
N ALA A 110 -7.51 2.00 1.63
CA ALA A 110 -8.85 2.56 1.74
C ALA A 110 -8.87 3.80 2.66
N ALA A 111 -8.16 3.75 3.79
CA ALA A 111 -8.07 4.88 4.71
C ALA A 111 -7.38 6.09 4.08
N ALA A 112 -6.27 5.90 3.34
CA ALA A 112 -5.59 6.98 2.62
C ALA A 112 -6.55 7.69 1.66
N PHE A 113 -7.31 6.91 0.90
CA PHE A 113 -8.30 7.44 -0.03
C PHE A 113 -9.42 8.20 0.67
N VAL A 114 -10.00 7.64 1.74
CA VAL A 114 -11.07 8.31 2.51
C VAL A 114 -10.60 9.63 3.10
N ILE A 115 -9.39 9.65 3.66
CA ILE A 115 -8.77 10.88 4.19
C ILE A 115 -8.61 11.91 3.07
N ALA A 116 -8.01 11.51 1.94
CA ALA A 116 -7.80 12.42 0.83
C ALA A 116 -9.12 12.93 0.21
N TRP A 117 -10.12 12.07 0.10
CA TRP A 117 -11.44 12.42 -0.44
C TRP A 117 -12.20 13.40 0.45
N SER A 118 -11.98 13.31 1.75
CA SER A 118 -12.63 14.16 2.76
C SER A 118 -11.80 15.41 3.08
N ALA A 119 -10.62 15.58 2.47
CA ALA A 119 -9.78 16.74 2.67
C ALA A 119 -10.35 17.95 1.92
N GLU A 120 -10.29 19.12 2.58
CA GLU A 120 -10.66 20.37 1.95
C GLU A 120 -9.68 20.72 0.81
N PRO A 121 -10.19 21.23 -0.32
CA PRO A 121 -9.33 21.77 -1.36
C PRO A 121 -8.52 22.95 -0.80
N PRO A 122 -7.27 23.13 -1.25
CA PRO A 122 -6.48 24.28 -0.85
C PRO A 122 -7.22 25.58 -1.20
N THR A 123 -7.13 26.57 -0.31
CA THR A 123 -7.71 27.89 -0.58
C THR A 123 -7.09 28.45 -1.86
N PRO A 124 -7.91 28.94 -2.81
CA PRO A 124 -7.39 29.64 -3.97
C PRO A 124 -6.48 30.77 -3.50
N VAL A 125 -5.30 30.91 -4.12
CA VAL A 125 -4.45 32.09 -3.88
C VAL A 125 -5.27 33.30 -4.33
N ASP A 126 -5.51 34.25 -3.42
CA ASP A 126 -6.21 35.49 -3.77
C ASP A 126 -5.33 36.25 -4.77
N PRO A 127 -5.81 36.53 -5.99
CA PRO A 127 -5.06 37.28 -6.99
C PRO A 127 -4.64 38.68 -6.52
N ASN A 128 -5.31 39.22 -5.48
CA ASN A 128 -5.01 40.51 -4.89
C ASN A 128 -3.99 40.44 -3.74
N ASP A 129 -3.60 39.24 -3.28
CA ASP A 129 -2.59 39.01 -2.24
C ASP A 129 -1.19 38.79 -2.84
N TRP A 130 -1.01 39.18 -4.11
CA TRP A 130 0.31 39.26 -4.73
C TRP A 130 1.11 40.36 -4.04
N THR A 131 2.03 39.95 -3.17
CA THR A 131 3.06 40.80 -2.61
C THR A 131 4.28 40.74 -3.53
N PRO A 132 4.74 41.87 -4.10
CA PRO A 132 5.96 41.89 -4.88
C PRO A 132 7.13 41.36 -4.04
N PRO A 133 8.07 40.58 -4.62
CA PRO A 133 9.29 40.21 -3.93
C PRO A 133 10.01 41.45 -3.41
N GLU A 134 10.60 41.40 -2.22
CA GLU A 134 11.28 42.56 -1.61
C GLU A 134 12.37 43.16 -2.53
N ASP A 135 12.98 42.32 -3.38
CA ASP A 135 13.98 42.71 -4.38
C ASP A 135 13.42 43.56 -5.53
N ALA A 136 12.10 43.65 -5.69
CA ALA A 136 11.44 44.43 -6.76
C ALA A 136 11.29 45.92 -6.43
N VAL A 137 11.57 46.33 -5.18
CA VAL A 137 11.55 47.75 -4.76
C VAL A 137 12.97 48.28 -4.62
N ALA A 138 13.75 48.23 -5.71
CA ALA A 138 14.98 49.00 -5.83
C ALA A 138 14.62 50.42 -6.31
N VAL A 139 14.16 51.28 -5.41
CA VAL A 139 14.00 52.72 -5.68
C VAL A 139 14.89 53.51 -4.74
N ASP A 140 16.19 53.46 -4.98
CA ASP A 140 17.08 54.56 -4.62
C ASP A 140 17.04 55.57 -5.78
N ILE A 141 15.99 56.40 -5.84
CA ILE A 141 16.08 57.67 -6.57
C ILE A 141 16.92 58.59 -5.68
N TRP A 142 18.23 58.58 -5.90
CA TRP A 142 19.10 59.63 -5.37
C TRP A 142 18.79 60.97 -6.07
N PRO A 143 18.85 62.10 -5.34
CA PRO A 143 18.49 63.43 -5.86
C PRO A 143 19.46 63.96 -6.93
#